data_AF-A0A2T6ZHH4-F1
#
_entry.id   AF-A0A2T6ZHH4-F1
#
_cell.length_a   1.000
_cell.length_b   1.000
_cell.length_c   1.000
_cell.angle_alpha   90.00
_cell.angle_beta   90.00
_cell.angle_gamma   90.00
#
_symmetry.space_group_name_H-M   'P 1'
#
loop_
_entity.id
_entity.type
_entity.pdbx_description
1 polymer ?
#
loop_
_entity_poly.entity_id
_entity_poly.type
_entity_poly.pdbx_seq_one_letter_code
_entity_poly.pdbx_strand_id
1 'polypeptide(L)' 'VQFLEYLLLLMHMTGGGPPRGTEISTLQFANSYFRHRNVFFLRGELLFVTSYHKGQSRYGTQKYIPRFLPGAVGRL' A
#
# COMPACT_ATOMS: atom_id res chain seq x y z
N VAL A 1 15.31 10.18 1.90
CA VAL A 1 15.06 8.77 2.30
C VAL A 1 14.11 8.70 3.49
N GLN A 2 14.38 9.47 4.56
CA GLN A 2 13.50 9.60 5.75
C GLN A 2 12.00 9.65 5.48
N PHE A 3 11.54 10.49 4.53
CA PHE A 3 10.11 10.56 4.20
C PHE A 3 9.50 9.19 3.84
N LEU A 4 10.18 8.41 2.97
CA LEU A 4 9.67 7.12 2.53
C LEU A 4 9.73 6.07 3.64
N GLU A 5 10.71 6.16 4.53
CA GLU A 5 10.83 5.29 5.71
C GLU A 5 9.66 5.54 6.68
N TYR A 6 9.37 6.81 6.98
CA TYR A 6 8.22 7.18 7.79
C TYR A 6 6.90 6.81 7.13
N LEU A 7 6.77 7.04 5.82
CA LEU A 7 5.57 6.65 5.08
C LEU A 7 5.36 5.12 5.14
N LEU A 8 6.41 4.33 4.95
CA LEU A 8 6.37 2.87 5.05
C LEU A 8 5.94 2.42 6.45
N LEU A 9 6.51 3.04 7.49
CA LEU A 9 6.18 2.76 8.88
C LEU A 9 4.70 3.08 9.17
N LEU A 10 4.20 4.24 8.73
CA LEU A 10 2.81 4.64 8.91
C LEU A 10 1.85 3.70 8.16
N MET A 11 2.15 3.34 6.91
CA MET A 11 1.37 2.37 6.15
C MET A 11 1.32 0.99 6.83
N HIS A 12 2.45 0.54 7.40
CA HIS A 12 2.52 -0.72 8.12
C HIS A 12 1.71 -0.71 9.42
N MET A 13 1.84 0.33 10.23
CA MET A 13 1.22 0.38 11.57
C MET A 13 -0.26 0.77 11.53
N THR A 14 -0.67 1.60 10.57
CA THR A 14 -1.99 2.26 10.60
C THR A 14 -2.91 1.94 9.42
N GLY A 15 -2.43 1.22 8.39
CA GLY A 15 -3.20 0.88 7.18
C GLY A 15 -4.22 -0.26 7.32
N GLY A 16 -4.88 -0.40 8.48
CA GLY A 16 -5.86 -1.45 8.74
C GLY A 16 -5.25 -2.81 9.10
N GLY A 17 -4.19 -2.79 9.93
CA GLY A 17 -3.43 -3.96 10.39
C GLY A 17 -2.16 -4.21 9.57
N PRO A 18 -1.11 -4.79 10.16
CA PRO A 18 0.19 -4.95 9.51
C PRO A 18 0.07 -5.85 8.26
N PRO A 19 0.40 -5.35 7.06
CA PRO A 19 0.51 -6.19 5.87
C PRO A 19 1.56 -7.28 6.08
N ARG A 20 1.38 -8.43 5.42
CA ARG A 20 2.44 -9.46 5.40
C ARG A 20 3.71 -8.89 4.79
N GLY A 21 4.87 -9.43 5.15
CA GLY A 21 6.16 -8.99 4.58
C GLY A 21 6.19 -9.04 3.05
N THR A 22 5.49 -10.00 2.43
CA THR A 22 5.34 -10.10 0.97
C THR A 22 4.38 -9.09 0.36
N GLU A 23 3.45 -8.54 1.13
CA GLU A 23 2.54 -7.48 0.68
C GLU A 23 3.25 -6.12 0.73
N ILE A 24 3.95 -5.83 1.83
CA ILE A 24 4.59 -4.53 2.03
C ILE A 24 5.81 -4.32 1.11
N SER A 25 6.52 -5.38 0.75
CA SER A 25 7.67 -5.32 -0.17
C SER A 25 7.30 -5.02 -1.62
N THR A 26 6.00 -5.05 -1.94
CA THR A 26 5.48 -4.70 -3.28
C THR A 26 5.02 -3.25 -3.39
N LEU A 27 5.07 -2.48 -2.30
CA LEU A 27 4.69 -1.07 -2.32
C LEU A 27 5.66 -0.25 -3.17
N GLN A 28 5.09 0.70 -3.92
CA GLN A 28 5.80 1.61 -4.80
C GLN A 28 5.18 3.00 -4.65
N PHE A 29 5.98 3.94 -4.14
CA PHE A 29 5.58 5.33 -3.99
C PHE A 29 5.46 6.05 -5.35
N ALA A 30 6.36 5.73 -6.27
CA ALA A 30 6.42 6.29 -7.61
C ALA A 30 6.50 5.19 -8.67
N ASN A 31 6.13 5.53 -9.91
CA ASN A 31 6.30 4.62 -11.03
C ASN A 31 7.80 4.40 -11.29
N SER A 32 8.14 3.17 -11.62
CA SER A 32 9.42 2.78 -12.20
C SER A 32 9.18 2.19 -13.58
N TYR A 33 10.26 1.95 -14.32
CA TYR A 33 10.19 1.24 -15.60
C TYR A 33 9.53 -0.15 -15.49
N PHE A 34 9.73 -0.83 -14.36
CA PHE A 34 9.27 -2.22 -14.16
C PHE A 34 7.98 -2.35 -13.34
N ARG A 35 7.58 -1.32 -12.58
CA ARG A 35 6.45 -1.38 -11.66
C ARG A 35 5.73 -0.05 -11.55
N HIS A 36 4.41 -0.09 -11.58
CA HIS A 36 3.58 1.07 -11.27
C HIS A 36 3.50 1.35 -9.77
N ARG A 37 3.28 2.62 -9.42
CA ARG A 37 2.97 3.04 -8.06
C ARG A 37 1.65 2.44 -7.59
N ASN A 38 1.55 2.25 -6.29
CA ASN A 38 0.34 1.79 -5.62
C ASN A 38 0.00 2.62 -4.38
N VAL A 39 0.49 3.85 -4.31
CA VAL A 39 0.15 4.88 -3.31
C VAL A 39 -0.57 6.03 -4.01
N PHE A 40 -1.72 6.43 -3.48
CA PHE A 40 -2.63 7.40 -4.11
C PHE A 40 -3.29 8.30 -3.06
N PHE A 41 -3.81 9.43 -3.53
CA PHE A 41 -4.78 10.23 -2.77
C PHE A 41 -6.15 10.09 -3.40
N LEU A 42 -7.16 9.84 -2.58
CA LEU A 42 -8.56 9.87 -2.98
C LEU A 42 -9.29 10.82 -2.03
N ARG A 43 -9.86 11.90 -2.58
CA ARG A 43 -10.58 12.93 -1.80
C ARG A 43 -9.76 13.51 -0.64
N GLY A 44 -8.46 13.74 -0.87
CA GLY A 44 -7.54 14.26 0.13
C GLY A 44 -7.02 13.22 1.13
N GLU A 45 -7.44 11.96 1.03
CA GLU A 45 -6.98 10.89 1.92
C GLU A 45 -6.01 9.95 1.21
N LEU A 46 -4.86 9.72 1.83
CA LEU A 46 -3.83 8.82 1.35
C LEU A 46 -4.29 7.38 1.52
N LEU A 47 -4.20 6.61 0.44
CA LEU A 47 -4.39 5.18 0.45
C LEU A 47 -3.27 4.47 -0.30
N PHE A 48 -3.06 3.21 0.05
CA PHE A 48 -2.19 2.32 -0.71
C PHE A 48 -2.90 1.03 -1.05
N VAL A 49 -2.53 0.42 -2.17
CA VAL A 49 -3.19 -0.76 -2.72
C VAL A 49 -2.23 -1.94 -2.66
N THR A 50 -2.56 -2.92 -1.83
CA THR A 50 -1.85 -4.20 -1.81
C THR A 50 -2.58 -5.21 -2.69
N SER A 51 -1.82 -6.02 -3.42
CA SER A 51 -2.37 -7.06 -4.29
C SER A 51 -1.73 -8.40 -3.93
N TYR A 52 -2.20 -9.03 -2.87
CA TYR A 52 -1.80 -10.40 -2.54
C TYR A 52 -2.94 -11.13 -1.86
N HIS A 53 -3.20 -12.36 -2.30
CA HIS A 53 -4.06 -13.29 -1.59
C HIS A 53 -3.51 -14.70 -1.80
N LYS A 54 -3.53 -15.52 -0.74
CA LYS A 54 -2.98 -16.89 -0.73
C LYS A 54 -3.55 -17.79 -1.83
N GLY A 55 -4.75 -17.46 -2.32
CA GLY A 55 -5.43 -18.17 -3.40
C GLY A 55 -4.99 -17.77 -4.81
N GLN A 56 -4.08 -16.81 -4.98
CA GLN A 56 -3.71 -16.33 -6.32
C GLN A 56 -3.18 -17.45 -7.21
N SER A 57 -2.33 -18.32 -6.66
CA SER A 57 -1.81 -19.48 -7.37
C SER A 57 -2.89 -20.51 -7.73
N ARG A 58 -4.05 -20.46 -7.06
CA ARG A 58 -5.16 -21.41 -7.23
C ARG A 58 -6.29 -20.89 -8.12
N TYR A 59 -6.57 -19.59 -8.10
CA TYR A 59 -7.74 -18.99 -8.77
C TYR A 59 -7.38 -18.00 -9.89
N GLY A 60 -6.08 -17.72 -10.11
CA GLY A 60 -5.58 -16.89 -11.21
C GLY A 60 -5.99 -15.42 -11.20
N THR A 61 -6.81 -14.98 -10.23
CA THR A 61 -7.39 -13.63 -10.21
C THR A 61 -6.74 -12.78 -9.11
N GLN A 62 -6.11 -11.65 -9.44
CA GLN A 62 -5.54 -10.74 -8.44
C GLN A 62 -6.64 -10.00 -7.67
N LYS A 63 -6.64 -10.07 -6.34
CA LYS A 63 -7.48 -9.20 -5.49
C LYS A 63 -6.71 -7.94 -5.10
N TYR A 64 -7.29 -6.78 -5.36
CA TYR A 64 -6.79 -5.49 -4.91
C TYR A 64 -7.45 -5.09 -3.59
N ILE A 65 -6.64 -4.67 -2.62
CA ILE A 65 -7.09 -4.28 -1.29
C ILE A 65 -6.61 -2.84 -1.05
N PRO A 66 -7.50 -1.84 -1.19
CA PRO A 66 -7.18 -0.46 -0.81
C PRO A 66 -7.16 -0.32 0.71
N ARG A 67 -6.17 0.43 1.21
CA ARG A 67 -5.95 0.69 2.64
C ARG A 67 -5.75 2.18 2.84
N PHE A 68 -6.69 2.82 3.53
CA PHE A 68 -6.60 4.25 3.87
C PHE A 68 -5.75 4.45 5.12
N LEU A 69 -4.91 5.47 5.11
CA LEU A 69 -4.26 5.95 6.31
C LEU A 69 -5.27 6.76 7.15
N PRO A 70 -5.17 6.74 8.50
CA PRO A 70 -5.97 7.62 9.35
C PRO A 70 -5.74 9.09 9.01
N GLY A 71 -6.78 9.91 9.14
CA GLY A 71 -6.72 11.34 8.79
C GLY A 71 -5.59 12.12 9.47
N ALA A 72 -5.15 11.71 10.67
CA ALA A 72 -4.04 12.33 11.40
C ALA A 72 -2.69 12.27 10.66
N VAL A 73 -2.49 11.29 9.77
CA VAL A 73 -1.22 11.03 9.08
C VAL A 73 -1.38 10.86 7.57
N GLY A 74 -2.61 10.87 7.07
CA GLY A 74 -2.94 10.59 5.66
C GLY A 74 -3.74 11.68 4.97
N ARG A 75 -4.08 12.79 5.63
CA ARG A 75 -4.88 13.86 5.02
C ARG A 75 -3.99 14.96 4.42
N LEU A 76 -4.34 15.41 3.22
CA LEU A 76 -3.86 16.64 2.58
C LEU A 76 -4.80 17.82 2.87
#